data_AF-A0A399R9H3-F1
#
_entry.id   AF-A0A399R9H3-F1
#
_cell.length_a   1.000
_cell.length_b   1.000
_cell.length_c   1.000
_cell.angle_alpha   90.00
_cell.angle_beta   90.00
_cell.angle_gamma   90.00
#
_symmetry.space_group_name_H-M   'P 1'
#
loop_
_entity.id
_entity.type
_entity.pdbx_description
1 polymer ?
#
loop_
_entity_poly.entity_id
_entity_poly.type
_entity_poly.pdbx_seq_one_letter_code
_entity_poly.pdbx_strand_id
1 'polypeptide(L)'
;MHELTTAALSFPGFSPALIEIDLGFLGLGKFPIRWYALAYIAGLVIGWRYALALVRRPALWGGKSPATKDDIDDLLFYATLGVILGGRVGYILFYQLPFQFDVVQRDPMSLLRIWEGGMSFHGGLLGVTIAILIIAKQRGIKLMPIADIAGVVTPIGLFLGRCANFINAELYGRPTDAPIGMVFPEGRAGGTPSAYNWQTHEWVYTGNEVARHPSQLYEATLEGLVPAIIISILVWRFGLLKRPGLAAGLFLLFYGVGRSISEQFREPDSFTWGVMPDWLTMGQLLSLPMWIGGAFLVWNALRKPPVQVSA
;
A
#
# COMPACT_ATOMS: atom_id res chain seq x y z
N MET A 1 25.42 -21.87 -15.04
CA MET A 1 26.12 -20.64 -14.62
C MET A 1 25.70 -19.56 -15.59
N HIS A 2 24.70 -18.75 -15.22
CA HIS A 2 24.50 -17.48 -15.92
C HIS A 2 25.68 -16.60 -15.48
N GLU A 3 26.62 -16.36 -16.38
CA GLU A 3 27.62 -15.32 -16.18
C GLU A 3 26.87 -14.02 -15.89
N LEU A 4 27.25 -13.32 -14.82
CA LEU A 4 26.77 -11.96 -14.54
C LEU A 4 27.08 -11.12 -15.78
N THR A 5 26.07 -10.90 -16.63
CA THR A 5 26.20 -10.02 -17.79
C THR A 5 26.58 -8.63 -17.25
N THR A 6 27.57 -8.05 -17.91
CA THR A 6 28.52 -7.04 -17.41
C THR A 6 27.93 -5.64 -17.14
N ALA A 7 26.63 -5.50 -16.88
CA ALA A 7 25.98 -4.20 -16.69
C ALA A 7 24.80 -4.17 -15.69
N ALA A 8 24.63 -5.18 -14.83
CA ALA A 8 23.58 -5.12 -13.79
C ALA A 8 23.93 -4.10 -12.69
N LEU A 9 22.93 -3.32 -12.26
CA LEU A 9 23.07 -2.40 -11.13
C LEU A 9 23.17 -3.18 -9.82
N SER A 10 23.97 -2.71 -8.88
CA SER A 10 23.94 -3.23 -7.51
C SER A 10 22.87 -2.52 -6.69
N PHE A 11 22.19 -3.25 -5.81
CA PHE A 11 21.35 -2.61 -4.80
C PHE A 11 22.18 -1.60 -3.97
N PRO A 12 21.71 -0.37 -3.72
CA PRO A 12 22.53 0.68 -3.09
C PRO A 12 22.96 0.42 -1.65
N GLY A 13 22.52 -0.69 -1.03
CA GLY A 13 22.93 -1.08 0.32
C GLY A 13 22.36 -0.18 1.42
N PHE A 14 21.18 0.40 1.22
CA PHE A 14 20.52 1.23 2.25
C PHE A 14 20.35 0.47 3.56
N SER A 15 20.58 1.11 4.70
CA SER A 15 20.15 0.53 5.97
C SER A 15 18.61 0.55 6.02
N PRO A 16 17.95 -0.57 6.35
CA PRO A 16 16.49 -0.61 6.53
C PRO A 16 16.00 0.24 7.72
N ALA A 17 16.89 0.55 8.66
CA ALA A 17 16.62 1.43 9.78
C ALA A 17 17.14 2.85 9.51
N LEU A 18 16.36 3.84 9.89
CA LEU A 18 16.81 5.23 9.97
C LEU A 18 17.77 5.40 11.14
N ILE A 19 17.36 4.92 12.31
CA ILE A 19 18.14 4.92 13.56
C ILE A 19 17.80 3.69 14.40
N GLU A 20 18.73 3.28 15.25
CA GLU A 20 18.51 2.29 16.30
C GLU A 20 18.59 2.97 17.66
N ILE A 21 17.56 2.77 18.49
CA ILE A 21 17.55 3.28 19.86
C ILE A 21 18.00 2.15 20.78
N ASP A 22 19.05 2.39 21.56
CA ASP A 22 19.51 1.45 22.58
C ASP A 22 18.63 1.55 23.83
N LEU A 23 17.77 0.55 24.03
CA LEU A 23 16.93 0.38 25.21
C LEU A 23 17.50 -0.70 26.15
N GLY A 24 18.81 -0.95 26.08
CA GLY A 24 19.52 -1.90 26.94
C GLY A 24 19.36 -1.59 28.42
N PHE A 25 19.18 -0.33 28.81
CA PHE A 25 18.88 0.07 30.19
C PHE A 25 17.53 -0.48 30.72
N LEU A 26 16.62 -0.88 29.83
CA LEU A 26 15.35 -1.57 30.15
C LEU A 26 15.41 -3.08 29.92
N GLY A 27 16.57 -3.63 29.52
CA GLY A 27 16.69 -5.03 29.12
C GLY A 27 16.02 -5.36 27.78
N LEU A 28 15.65 -4.35 26.99
CA LEU A 28 14.91 -4.52 25.72
C LEU A 28 15.81 -4.54 24.47
N GLY A 29 17.12 -4.30 24.64
CA GLY A 29 18.09 -4.29 23.54
C GLY A 29 17.92 -3.11 22.59
N LYS A 30 18.42 -3.24 21.35
CA LYS A 30 18.31 -2.20 20.33
C LYS A 30 16.97 -2.29 19.59
N PHE A 31 16.30 -1.15 19.46
CA PHE A 31 15.04 -1.03 18.74
C PHE A 31 15.21 -0.21 17.44
N PRO A 32 15.13 -0.84 16.27
CA PRO A 32 15.29 -0.14 14.99
C PRO A 32 14.03 0.62 14.59
N ILE A 33 14.16 1.92 14.33
CA ILE A 33 13.13 2.73 13.68
C ILE A 33 13.30 2.57 12.17
N ARG A 34 12.42 1.77 11.56
CA ARG A 34 12.52 1.35 10.15
C ARG A 34 11.93 2.38 9.19
N TRP A 35 12.56 2.55 8.02
CA TRP A 35 12.03 3.35 6.92
C TRP A 35 10.63 2.92 6.50
N TYR A 36 10.36 1.62 6.57
CA TYR A 36 9.04 1.05 6.33
C TYR A 36 7.95 1.64 7.24
N ALA A 37 8.17 1.64 8.56
CA ALA A 37 7.22 2.23 9.50
C ALA A 37 7.05 3.74 9.27
N LEU A 38 8.16 4.43 9.00
CA LEU A 38 8.15 5.86 8.70
C LEU A 38 7.39 6.19 7.41
N ALA A 39 7.48 5.34 6.39
CA ALA A 39 6.72 5.50 5.14
C ALA A 39 5.21 5.42 5.37
N TYR A 40 4.74 4.48 6.21
CA TYR A 40 3.32 4.41 6.60
C TYR A 40 2.89 5.66 7.38
N ILE A 41 3.68 6.07 8.38
CA ILE A 41 3.36 7.27 9.18
C ILE A 41 3.33 8.50 8.29
N ALA A 42 4.32 8.68 7.43
CA ALA A 42 4.37 9.79 6.48
C ALA A 42 3.19 9.75 5.51
N GLY A 43 2.83 8.58 4.97
CA GLY A 43 1.67 8.40 4.10
C GLY A 43 0.36 8.78 4.79
N LEU A 44 0.15 8.34 6.03
CA LEU A 44 -1.03 8.70 6.83
C LEU A 44 -1.06 10.20 7.14
N VAL A 45 0.05 10.78 7.58
CA VAL A 45 0.12 12.21 7.92
C VAL A 45 -0.10 13.06 6.68
N ILE A 46 0.61 12.81 5.58
CA ILE A 46 0.46 13.57 4.34
C ILE A 46 -0.96 13.40 3.78
N GLY A 47 -1.47 12.16 3.73
CA GLY A 47 -2.83 11.87 3.28
C GLY A 47 -3.88 12.57 4.12
N TRP A 48 -3.74 12.56 5.45
CA TRP A 48 -4.61 13.30 6.37
C TRP A 48 -4.57 14.80 6.13
N ARG A 49 -3.37 15.41 6.05
CA ARG A 49 -3.23 16.84 5.79
C ARG A 49 -3.84 17.23 4.44
N TYR A 50 -3.70 16.37 3.44
CA TYR A 50 -4.30 16.60 2.14
C TYR A 50 -5.82 16.47 2.18
N ALA A 51 -6.37 15.45 2.84
CA ALA A 51 -7.81 15.31 3.05
C ALA A 51 -8.41 16.55 3.74
N LEU A 52 -7.76 17.04 4.80
CA LEU A 52 -8.15 18.29 5.46
C LEU A 52 -8.08 19.50 4.51
N ALA A 53 -7.05 19.57 3.66
CA ALA A 53 -6.94 20.63 2.67
C ALA A 53 -8.09 20.59 1.64
N LEU A 54 -8.54 19.40 1.22
CA LEU A 54 -9.69 19.26 0.31
C LEU A 54 -11.00 19.67 0.98
N VAL A 55 -11.22 19.21 2.22
CA VAL A 55 -12.48 19.43 2.96
C VAL A 55 -12.62 20.87 3.47
N ARG A 56 -11.51 21.58 3.72
CA ARG A 56 -11.54 23.00 4.10
C ARG A 56 -11.84 23.96 2.94
N ARG A 57 -12.02 23.46 1.72
CA ARG A 57 -12.26 24.28 0.52
C ARG A 57 -13.60 23.93 -0.13
N PRO A 58 -14.72 24.51 0.32
CA PRO A 58 -16.05 24.21 -0.20
C PRO A 58 -16.19 24.40 -1.72
N ALA A 59 -15.42 25.32 -2.32
CA ALA A 59 -15.41 25.55 -3.76
C ALA A 59 -15.02 24.31 -4.61
N LEU A 60 -14.21 23.40 -4.05
CA LEU A 60 -13.87 22.12 -4.71
C LEU A 60 -15.09 21.19 -4.83
N TRP A 61 -16.09 21.40 -3.97
CA TRP A 61 -17.26 20.52 -3.78
C TRP A 61 -18.57 21.15 -4.27
N GLY A 62 -18.50 22.26 -5.01
CA GLY A 62 -19.71 22.98 -5.45
C GLY A 62 -20.33 23.88 -4.38
N GLY A 63 -19.53 24.35 -3.41
CA GLY A 63 -19.95 25.36 -2.44
C GLY A 63 -20.22 24.82 -1.03
N LYS A 64 -20.42 23.51 -0.87
CA LYS A 64 -20.56 22.86 0.44
C LYS A 64 -19.61 21.68 0.59
N SER A 65 -18.80 21.71 1.65
CA SER A 65 -17.89 20.61 1.97
C SER A 65 -18.67 19.34 2.37
N PRO A 66 -18.22 18.14 1.97
CA PRO A 66 -18.92 16.89 2.26
C PRO A 66 -18.78 16.40 3.70
N ALA A 67 -17.79 16.92 4.43
CA ALA A 67 -17.46 16.51 5.78
C ALA A 67 -16.88 17.72 6.56
N THR A 68 -16.80 17.60 7.87
CA THR A 68 -16.07 18.56 8.71
C THR A 68 -14.62 18.11 8.92
N LYS A 69 -13.79 18.95 9.54
CA LYS A 69 -12.45 18.54 9.99
C LYS A 69 -12.54 17.33 10.93
N ASP A 70 -13.44 17.39 11.92
CA ASP A 70 -13.53 16.37 12.96
C ASP A 70 -14.03 15.05 12.40
N ASP A 71 -14.89 15.09 11.37
CA ASP A 71 -15.27 13.88 10.63
C ASP A 71 -14.07 13.22 9.93
N ILE A 72 -13.13 14.01 9.39
CA ILE A 72 -11.93 13.49 8.73
C ILE A 72 -10.94 12.94 9.75
N ASP A 73 -10.78 13.60 10.89
CA ASP A 73 -9.93 13.13 11.99
C ASP A 73 -10.44 11.78 12.52
N ASP A 74 -11.76 11.66 12.72
CA ASP A 74 -12.40 10.42 13.15
C ASP A 74 -12.29 9.33 12.08
N LEU A 75 -12.59 9.64 10.82
CA LEU A 75 -12.46 8.66 9.73
C LEU A 75 -11.04 8.12 9.63
N LEU A 76 -10.01 8.97 9.78
CA LEU A 76 -8.61 8.54 9.81
C LEU A 76 -8.33 7.62 10.99
N PHE A 77 -8.77 8.01 12.19
CA PHE A 77 -8.58 7.22 13.40
C PHE A 77 -9.20 5.83 13.28
N TYR A 78 -10.48 5.76 12.91
CA TYR A 78 -11.20 4.50 12.77
C TYR A 78 -10.72 3.68 11.57
N ALA A 79 -10.30 4.31 10.46
CA ALA A 79 -9.67 3.60 9.35
C ALA A 79 -8.33 2.98 9.79
N THR A 80 -7.52 3.70 10.56
CA THR A 80 -6.25 3.17 11.09
C THR A 80 -6.49 1.98 12.01
N LEU A 81 -7.46 2.07 12.92
CA LEU A 81 -7.90 0.91 13.72
C LEU A 81 -8.42 -0.22 12.84
N GLY A 82 -9.17 0.08 11.78
CA GLY A 82 -9.65 -0.88 10.80
C GLY A 82 -8.52 -1.64 10.11
N VAL A 83 -7.45 -0.95 9.69
CA VAL A 83 -6.25 -1.60 9.11
C VAL A 83 -5.62 -2.55 10.13
N ILE A 84 -5.39 -2.08 11.36
CA ILE A 84 -4.66 -2.85 12.39
C ILE A 84 -5.48 -4.06 12.83
N LEU A 85 -6.72 -3.84 13.25
CA LEU A 85 -7.60 -4.90 13.75
C LEU A 85 -8.03 -5.83 12.62
N GLY A 86 -8.46 -5.28 11.48
CA GLY A 86 -8.85 -6.06 10.33
C GLY A 86 -7.68 -6.87 9.77
N GLY A 87 -6.49 -6.27 9.69
CA GLY A 87 -5.29 -6.95 9.24
C GLY A 87 -4.91 -8.10 10.16
N ARG A 88 -5.00 -7.90 11.48
CA ARG A 88 -4.71 -8.96 12.43
C ARG A 88 -5.75 -10.08 12.39
N VAL A 89 -7.03 -9.73 12.49
CA VAL A 89 -8.13 -10.71 12.46
C VAL A 89 -8.12 -11.48 11.14
N GLY A 90 -7.91 -10.80 10.02
CA GLY A 90 -7.77 -11.46 8.72
C GLY A 90 -6.55 -12.38 8.65
N TYR A 91 -5.43 -12.04 9.31
CA TYR A 91 -4.28 -12.94 9.38
C TYR A 91 -4.61 -14.23 10.13
N ILE A 92 -5.26 -14.08 11.29
CA ILE A 92 -5.72 -15.20 12.13
C ILE A 92 -6.65 -16.11 11.32
N LEU A 93 -7.69 -15.54 10.71
CA LEU A 93 -8.75 -16.32 10.06
C LEU A 93 -8.32 -16.94 8.73
N PHE A 94 -7.51 -16.24 7.93
CA PHE A 94 -7.16 -16.71 6.58
C PHE A 94 -5.86 -17.50 6.53
N TYR A 95 -4.95 -17.32 7.50
CA TYR A 95 -3.63 -17.93 7.46
C TYR A 95 -3.34 -18.80 8.68
N GLN A 96 -3.49 -18.23 9.88
CA GLN A 96 -3.04 -18.86 11.11
C GLN A 96 -3.89 -20.08 11.49
N LEU A 97 -5.22 -19.95 11.53
CA LEU A 97 -6.10 -21.08 11.83
C LEU A 97 -6.12 -22.15 10.72
N PRO A 98 -6.17 -21.81 9.41
CA PRO A 98 -6.24 -22.84 8.38
C PRO A 98 -4.92 -23.57 8.10
N PHE A 99 -3.77 -22.88 8.24
CA PHE A 99 -2.47 -23.42 7.82
C PHE A 99 -1.41 -23.51 8.92
N GLN A 100 -1.62 -22.89 10.09
CA GLN A 100 -0.67 -22.86 11.22
C GLN A 100 -1.34 -23.24 12.55
N PHE A 101 -2.32 -24.13 12.50
CA PHE A 101 -3.14 -24.47 13.68
C PHE A 101 -2.30 -25.07 14.82
N ASP A 102 -1.23 -25.78 14.51
CA ASP A 102 -0.31 -26.37 15.49
C ASP A 102 0.40 -25.29 16.35
N VAL A 103 0.71 -24.13 15.75
CA VAL A 103 1.26 -22.98 16.47
C VAL A 103 0.25 -22.43 17.47
N VAL A 104 -1.02 -22.30 17.05
CA VAL A 104 -2.11 -21.79 17.88
C VAL A 104 -2.45 -22.78 19.01
N GLN A 105 -2.38 -24.09 18.77
CA GLN A 105 -2.60 -25.10 19.81
C GLN A 105 -1.52 -25.08 20.89
N ARG A 106 -0.24 -24.90 20.51
CA ARG A 106 0.87 -24.83 21.46
C ARG A 106 0.86 -23.52 22.25
N ASP A 107 0.48 -22.42 21.60
CA ASP A 107 0.36 -21.13 22.25
C ASP A 107 -0.85 -20.33 21.73
N PRO A 108 -2.00 -20.43 22.41
CA PRO A 108 -3.20 -19.66 22.07
C PRO A 108 -3.00 -18.15 22.13
N MET A 109 -2.05 -17.66 22.94
CA MET A 109 -1.76 -16.23 23.07
C MET A 109 -1.09 -15.67 21.82
N SER A 110 -0.53 -16.52 20.95
CA SER A 110 0.00 -16.14 19.64
C SER A 110 -0.99 -15.33 18.79
N LEU A 111 -2.30 -15.53 18.97
CA LEU A 111 -3.33 -14.76 18.25
C LEU A 111 -3.29 -13.26 18.59
N LEU A 112 -2.93 -12.89 19.82
CA LEU A 112 -2.92 -11.50 20.29
C LEU A 112 -1.58 -10.77 20.09
N ARG A 113 -0.50 -11.50 19.79
CA ARG A 113 0.85 -10.95 19.63
C ARG A 113 1.02 -10.25 18.27
N ILE A 114 0.46 -9.04 18.14
CA ILE A 114 0.54 -8.22 16.91
C ILE A 114 1.97 -7.73 16.61
N TRP A 115 2.83 -7.67 17.61
CA TRP A 115 4.22 -7.23 17.49
C TRP A 115 5.13 -8.27 16.84
N GLU A 116 4.67 -9.51 16.70
CA GLU A 116 5.40 -10.58 16.00
C GLU A 116 5.19 -10.54 14.48
N GLY A 117 4.47 -9.53 13.99
CA GLY A 117 4.02 -9.46 12.60
C GLY A 117 2.80 -10.35 12.37
N GLY A 118 2.57 -10.71 11.10
CA GLY A 118 1.37 -11.45 10.70
C GLY A 118 0.16 -10.52 10.56
N MET A 119 0.08 -9.86 9.41
CA MET A 119 -0.99 -8.96 9.02
C MET A 119 -1.51 -9.36 7.64
N SER A 120 -2.83 -9.44 7.50
CA SER A 120 -3.50 -9.72 6.23
C SER A 120 -3.86 -8.42 5.52
N PHE A 121 -3.39 -8.23 4.29
CA PHE A 121 -3.81 -7.12 3.46
C PHE A 121 -5.34 -7.10 3.26
N HIS A 122 -5.92 -8.24 2.89
CA HIS A 122 -7.37 -8.38 2.65
C HIS A 122 -8.17 -8.09 3.92
N GLY A 123 -7.70 -8.58 5.07
CA GLY A 123 -8.29 -8.27 6.37
C GLY A 123 -8.25 -6.77 6.68
N GLY A 124 -7.12 -6.12 6.43
CA GLY A 124 -6.96 -4.67 6.63
C GLY A 124 -7.90 -3.86 5.73
N LEU A 125 -7.99 -4.21 4.44
CA LEU A 125 -8.90 -3.57 3.49
C LEU A 125 -10.37 -3.70 3.91
N LEU A 126 -10.78 -4.90 4.34
CA LEU A 126 -12.13 -5.14 4.85
C LEU A 126 -12.39 -4.29 6.12
N GLY A 127 -11.43 -4.29 7.06
CA GLY A 127 -11.52 -3.53 8.29
C GLY A 127 -11.68 -2.02 8.06
N VAL A 128 -10.88 -1.44 7.16
CA VAL A 128 -11.02 -0.03 6.75
C VAL A 128 -12.38 0.23 6.12
N THR A 129 -12.82 -0.64 5.21
CA THR A 129 -14.10 -0.48 4.52
C THR A 129 -15.25 -0.47 5.51
N ILE A 130 -15.28 -1.43 6.45
CA ILE A 130 -16.29 -1.52 7.50
C ILE A 130 -16.23 -0.27 8.40
N ALA A 131 -15.05 0.15 8.84
CA ALA A 131 -14.89 1.34 9.67
C ALA A 131 -15.45 2.59 9.00
N ILE A 132 -15.10 2.84 7.74
CA ILE A 132 -15.61 3.99 6.96
C ILE A 132 -17.13 3.91 6.81
N LEU A 133 -17.68 2.74 6.48
CA LEU A 133 -19.12 2.56 6.32
C LEU A 133 -19.90 2.84 7.61
N ILE A 134 -19.40 2.35 8.75
CA ILE A 134 -20.03 2.57 10.06
C ILE A 134 -20.01 4.05 10.42
N ILE A 135 -18.83 4.69 10.36
CA ILE A 135 -18.68 6.10 10.77
C ILE A 135 -19.44 7.04 9.84
N ALA A 136 -19.37 6.80 8.53
CA ALA A 136 -20.13 7.61 7.57
C ALA A 136 -21.65 7.49 7.80
N LYS A 137 -22.16 6.28 8.11
CA LYS A 137 -23.56 6.08 8.44
C LYS A 137 -23.96 6.78 9.74
N GLN A 138 -23.16 6.64 10.80
CA GLN A 138 -23.42 7.27 12.09
C GLN A 138 -23.44 8.80 12.02
N ARG A 139 -22.59 9.38 11.16
CA ARG A 139 -22.44 10.84 11.00
C ARG A 139 -23.25 11.44 9.86
N GLY A 140 -24.02 10.63 9.12
CA GLY A 140 -24.80 11.09 7.97
C GLY A 140 -23.95 11.60 6.79
N ILE A 141 -22.71 11.12 6.68
CA ILE A 141 -21.76 11.53 5.65
C ILE A 141 -22.01 10.72 4.36
N LYS A 142 -22.01 11.41 3.22
CA LYS A 142 -22.14 10.74 1.92
C LYS A 142 -20.86 9.97 1.59
N LEU A 143 -20.99 8.69 1.26
CA LEU A 143 -19.86 7.81 0.99
C LEU A 143 -19.05 8.20 -0.26
N MET A 144 -19.70 8.66 -1.34
CA MET A 144 -19.00 8.94 -2.59
C MET A 144 -17.95 10.05 -2.47
N PRO A 145 -18.24 11.21 -1.82
CA PRO A 145 -17.19 12.19 -1.50
C PRO A 145 -16.05 11.67 -0.62
N ILE A 146 -16.34 10.78 0.34
CA ILE A 146 -15.30 10.16 1.18
C ILE A 146 -14.44 9.20 0.33
N ALA A 147 -15.06 8.42 -0.55
CA ALA A 147 -14.35 7.59 -1.51
C ALA A 147 -13.48 8.44 -2.46
N ASP A 148 -13.96 9.61 -2.90
CA ASP A 148 -13.17 10.53 -3.71
C ASP A 148 -11.95 11.05 -2.95
N ILE A 149 -12.11 11.47 -1.69
CA ILE A 149 -10.98 11.87 -0.83
C ILE A 149 -9.99 10.71 -0.73
N ALA A 150 -10.47 9.49 -0.46
CA ALA A 150 -9.64 8.31 -0.38
C ALA A 150 -8.87 8.06 -1.69
N GLY A 151 -9.53 8.15 -2.85
CA GLY A 151 -8.90 7.99 -4.16
C GLY A 151 -7.83 9.05 -4.46
N VAL A 152 -7.96 10.26 -3.91
CA VAL A 152 -6.95 11.32 -4.05
C VAL A 152 -5.73 11.07 -3.15
N VAL A 153 -5.93 10.58 -1.92
CA VAL A 153 -4.85 10.49 -0.92
C VAL A 153 -4.15 9.13 -0.89
N THR A 154 -4.84 8.04 -1.25
CA THR A 154 -4.30 6.67 -1.26
C THR A 154 -3.01 6.52 -2.09
N PRO A 155 -2.88 7.13 -3.29
CA PRO A 155 -1.66 7.03 -4.09
C PRO A 155 -0.39 7.47 -3.35
N ILE A 156 -0.48 8.40 -2.39
CA ILE A 156 0.66 8.87 -1.60
C ILE A 156 1.20 7.75 -0.71
N GLY A 157 0.30 7.04 -0.02
CA GLY A 157 0.66 5.90 0.81
C GLY A 157 1.25 4.76 -0.02
N LEU A 158 0.68 4.49 -1.20
CA LEU A 158 1.20 3.49 -2.12
C LEU A 158 2.62 3.83 -2.58
N PHE A 159 2.86 5.07 -3.04
CA PHE A 159 4.18 5.53 -3.44
C PHE A 159 5.23 5.31 -2.35
N LEU A 160 4.95 5.82 -1.14
CA LEU A 160 5.89 5.73 -0.01
C LEU A 160 6.12 4.28 0.43
N GLY A 161 5.06 3.47 0.48
CA GLY A 161 5.16 2.05 0.81
C GLY A 161 6.05 1.29 -0.16
N ARG A 162 5.90 1.53 -1.47
CA ARG A 162 6.74 0.89 -2.50
C ARG A 162 8.19 1.37 -2.48
N CYS A 163 8.43 2.65 -2.19
CA CYS A 163 9.79 3.12 -1.91
C CYS A 163 10.41 2.42 -0.70
N ALA A 164 9.62 2.16 0.35
CA ALA A 164 10.11 1.41 1.50
C ALA A 164 10.36 -0.07 1.20
N ASN A 165 9.56 -0.72 0.34
CA ASN A 165 9.86 -2.08 -0.14
C ASN A 165 11.20 -2.11 -0.89
N PHE A 166 11.49 -1.07 -1.69
CA PHE A 166 12.80 -0.94 -2.34
C PHE A 166 13.93 -0.80 -1.32
N ILE A 167 13.80 0.08 -0.32
CA ILE A 167 14.80 0.24 0.77
C ILE A 167 15.01 -1.07 1.54
N ASN A 168 13.94 -1.86 1.73
CA ASN A 168 13.97 -3.17 2.37
C ASN A 168 14.51 -4.29 1.46
N ALA A 169 14.82 -4.01 0.19
CA ALA A 169 15.17 -5.02 -0.80
C ALA A 169 14.16 -6.19 -0.87
N GLU A 170 12.87 -5.90 -0.78
CA GLU A 170 11.79 -6.91 -0.81
C GLU A 170 10.83 -6.64 -1.97
N LEU A 171 10.13 -7.68 -2.44
CA LEU A 171 9.14 -7.61 -3.54
C LEU A 171 9.71 -7.11 -4.88
N TYR A 172 10.98 -7.38 -5.16
CA TYR A 172 11.58 -7.15 -6.48
C TYR A 172 11.03 -8.12 -7.53
N GLY A 173 11.35 -7.85 -8.78
CA GLY A 173 10.74 -8.49 -9.93
C GLY A 173 11.40 -9.78 -10.40
N ARG A 174 10.95 -10.23 -11.57
CA ARG A 174 11.49 -11.37 -12.29
C ARG A 174 12.95 -11.13 -12.70
N PRO A 175 13.74 -12.20 -12.89
CA PRO A 175 15.06 -12.10 -13.51
C PRO A 175 15.02 -11.39 -14.86
N THR A 176 16.04 -10.59 -15.16
CA THR A 176 16.09 -9.79 -16.38
C THR A 176 17.52 -9.48 -16.81
N ASP A 177 17.73 -9.45 -18.13
CA ASP A 177 18.97 -8.95 -18.76
C ASP A 177 18.85 -7.47 -19.16
N ALA A 178 17.75 -6.80 -18.82
CA ALA A 178 17.55 -5.39 -19.15
C ALA A 178 18.60 -4.50 -18.46
N PRO A 179 18.99 -3.34 -19.05
CA PRO A 179 19.99 -2.44 -18.46
C PRO A 179 19.62 -1.85 -17.09
N ILE A 180 18.33 -1.91 -16.72
CA ILE A 180 17.82 -1.47 -15.42
C ILE A 180 17.79 -2.59 -14.37
N GLY A 181 18.20 -3.81 -14.75
CA GLY A 181 18.26 -4.96 -13.85
C GLY A 181 19.16 -4.68 -12.67
N MET A 182 18.70 -5.07 -11.47
CA MET A 182 19.37 -4.83 -10.21
C MET A 182 19.59 -6.15 -9.44
N VAL A 183 20.78 -6.32 -8.88
CA VAL A 183 21.13 -7.45 -8.01
C VAL A 183 20.74 -7.10 -6.58
N PHE A 184 19.72 -7.80 -6.06
CA PHE A 184 19.22 -7.64 -4.70
C PHE A 184 19.81 -8.70 -3.75
N PRO A 185 19.94 -8.41 -2.45
CA PRO A 185 20.34 -9.40 -1.45
C PRO A 185 19.25 -10.47 -1.26
N GLU A 186 19.61 -11.75 -1.38
CA GLU A 186 18.69 -12.91 -1.30
C GLU A 186 18.99 -13.85 -0.11
N GLY A 187 19.95 -13.50 0.75
CA GLY A 187 20.31 -14.32 1.90
C GLY A 187 19.23 -14.36 3.00
N ARG A 188 19.34 -15.32 3.94
CA ARG A 188 18.47 -15.40 5.12
C ARG A 188 19.19 -14.84 6.35
N ALA A 189 18.57 -13.83 6.95
CA ALA A 189 18.94 -13.14 8.18
C ALA A 189 17.72 -13.09 9.13
N GLY A 190 17.94 -12.74 10.39
CA GLY A 190 16.87 -12.62 11.38
C GLY A 190 16.01 -11.37 11.16
N GLY A 191 14.69 -11.46 11.37
CA GLY A 191 13.79 -10.30 11.32
C GLY A 191 13.30 -9.93 9.92
N THR A 192 12.85 -8.67 9.76
CA THR A 192 12.34 -8.12 8.50
C THR A 192 13.02 -6.76 8.26
N PRO A 193 13.64 -6.50 7.11
CA PRO A 193 13.73 -7.38 5.93
C PRO A 193 14.59 -8.62 6.19
N SER A 194 14.27 -9.71 5.49
CA SER A 194 14.82 -11.04 5.79
C SER A 194 16.24 -11.25 5.32
N ALA A 195 16.81 -10.37 4.49
CA ALA A 195 18.19 -10.50 4.00
C ALA A 195 19.17 -9.53 4.70
N TYR A 196 18.71 -8.78 5.70
CA TYR A 196 19.55 -7.84 6.44
C TYR A 196 19.96 -8.41 7.80
N ASN A 197 21.25 -8.51 8.05
CA ASN A 197 21.78 -8.97 9.32
C ASN A 197 21.83 -7.81 10.33
N TRP A 198 20.91 -7.81 11.29
CA TRP A 198 20.84 -6.78 12.33
C TRP A 198 21.98 -6.82 13.36
N GLN A 199 22.75 -7.93 13.43
CA GLN A 199 23.92 -8.00 14.29
C GLN A 199 25.16 -7.39 13.65
N THR A 200 25.36 -7.62 12.34
CA THR A 200 26.53 -7.12 11.59
C THR A 200 26.27 -5.84 10.81
N HIS A 201 25.01 -5.42 10.68
CA HIS A 201 24.56 -4.29 9.87
C HIS A 201 24.89 -4.43 8.37
N GLU A 202 24.90 -5.66 7.87
CA GLU A 202 25.23 -5.98 6.48
C GLU A 202 24.09 -6.70 5.76
N TRP A 203 24.00 -6.46 4.45
CA TRP A 203 23.14 -7.23 3.56
C TRP A 203 23.77 -8.58 3.23
N VAL A 204 22.96 -9.63 3.29
CA VAL A 204 23.41 -11.00 3.05
C VAL A 204 23.18 -11.38 1.59
N TYR A 205 24.27 -11.78 0.94
CA TYR A 205 24.27 -12.36 -0.40
C TYR A 205 24.70 -13.82 -0.33
N THR A 206 24.04 -14.66 -1.12
CA THR A 206 24.29 -16.09 -1.33
C THR A 206 25.37 -16.34 -2.38
N GLY A 207 25.69 -15.34 -3.21
CA GLY A 207 26.64 -15.44 -4.32
C GLY A 207 26.05 -16.04 -5.60
N ASN A 208 24.75 -16.36 -5.62
CA ASN A 208 24.04 -16.91 -6.78
C ASN A 208 22.93 -15.97 -7.27
N GLU A 209 22.93 -14.71 -6.85
CA GLU A 209 21.93 -13.73 -7.23
C GLU A 209 21.94 -13.46 -8.74
N VAL A 210 20.75 -13.23 -9.29
CA VAL A 210 20.56 -12.77 -10.66
C VAL A 210 20.06 -11.33 -10.68
N ALA A 211 20.33 -10.62 -11.77
CA ALA A 211 19.75 -9.30 -11.99
C ALA A 211 18.23 -9.41 -12.15
N ARG A 212 17.49 -8.55 -11.44
CA ARG A 212 16.03 -8.55 -11.41
C ARG A 212 15.46 -7.16 -11.65
N HIS A 213 14.25 -7.08 -12.17
CA HIS A 213 13.58 -5.80 -12.30
C HIS A 213 13.37 -5.16 -10.91
N PRO A 214 13.73 -3.87 -10.70
CA PRO A 214 13.35 -3.14 -9.49
C PRO A 214 11.86 -2.75 -9.55
N SER A 215 10.97 -3.75 -9.61
CA SER A 215 9.52 -3.58 -9.81
C SER A 215 8.87 -2.72 -8.75
N GLN A 216 9.43 -2.63 -7.55
CA GLN A 216 8.96 -1.73 -6.50
C GLN A 216 8.97 -0.27 -6.98
N LEU A 217 9.98 0.14 -7.76
CA LEU A 217 10.04 1.50 -8.31
C LEU A 217 9.02 1.71 -9.43
N TYR A 218 8.70 0.66 -10.18
CA TYR A 218 7.64 0.69 -11.20
C TYR A 218 6.27 0.84 -10.53
N GLU A 219 6.00 0.03 -9.50
CA GLU A 219 4.78 0.11 -8.68
C GLU A 219 4.67 1.47 -7.97
N ALA A 220 5.76 1.97 -7.35
CA ALA A 220 5.79 3.29 -6.73
C ALA A 220 5.37 4.38 -7.72
N THR A 221 5.88 4.30 -8.95
CA THR A 221 5.61 5.29 -9.99
C THR A 221 4.19 5.16 -10.54
N LEU A 222 3.79 3.96 -10.97
CA LEU A 222 2.56 3.71 -11.70
C LEU A 222 1.31 3.62 -10.80
N GLU A 223 1.45 3.10 -9.58
CA GLU A 223 0.33 2.96 -8.62
C GLU A 223 0.25 4.16 -7.66
N GLY A 224 1.36 4.88 -7.47
CA GLY A 224 1.48 5.95 -6.49
C GLY A 224 1.70 7.33 -7.11
N LEU A 225 2.89 7.59 -7.65
CA LEU A 225 3.29 8.93 -8.08
C LEU A 225 2.44 9.48 -9.24
N VAL A 226 2.27 8.70 -10.31
CA VAL A 226 1.51 9.10 -11.50
C VAL A 226 0.04 9.35 -11.15
N PRO A 227 -0.68 8.45 -10.45
CA PRO A 227 -2.06 8.73 -10.02
C PRO A 227 -2.14 9.92 -9.06
N ALA A 228 -1.20 10.09 -8.13
CA ALA A 228 -1.18 11.22 -7.21
C ALA A 228 -1.10 12.56 -7.98
N ILE A 229 -0.21 12.66 -8.97
CA ILE A 229 -0.04 13.88 -9.77
C ILE A 229 -1.27 14.13 -10.65
N ILE A 230 -1.70 13.14 -11.44
CA ILE A 230 -2.78 13.32 -12.40
C ILE A 230 -4.09 13.66 -11.68
N ILE A 231 -4.45 12.89 -10.65
CA ILE A 231 -5.71 13.13 -9.92
C ILE A 231 -5.65 14.47 -9.21
N SER A 232 -4.52 14.85 -8.61
CA SER A 232 -4.37 16.17 -7.99
C SER A 232 -4.56 17.30 -9.00
N ILE A 233 -3.96 17.22 -10.19
CA ILE A 233 -4.18 18.21 -11.25
C ILE A 233 -5.66 18.28 -11.61
N LEU A 234 -6.33 17.14 -11.79
CA LEU A 234 -7.76 17.08 -12.11
C LEU A 234 -8.63 17.70 -11.00
N VAL A 235 -8.30 17.46 -9.73
CA VAL A 235 -8.99 18.06 -8.58
C VAL A 235 -8.84 19.58 -8.59
N TRP A 236 -7.60 20.07 -8.63
CA TRP A 236 -7.30 21.49 -8.42
C TRP A 236 -7.57 22.37 -9.63
N ARG A 237 -7.35 21.86 -10.85
CA ARG A 237 -7.47 22.65 -12.09
C ARG A 237 -8.81 22.47 -12.81
N PHE A 238 -9.42 21.30 -12.67
CA PHE A 238 -10.62 20.90 -13.43
C PHE A 238 -11.85 20.63 -12.55
N GLY A 239 -11.73 20.75 -11.23
CA GLY A 239 -12.87 20.62 -10.31
C GLY A 239 -13.45 19.21 -10.26
N LEU A 240 -12.59 18.19 -10.32
CA LEU A 240 -12.97 16.77 -10.34
C LEU A 240 -13.96 16.41 -9.22
N LEU A 241 -13.76 16.96 -8.02
CA LEU A 241 -14.57 16.70 -6.81
C LEU A 241 -16.01 17.25 -6.86
N LYS A 242 -16.35 18.06 -7.88
CA LYS A 242 -17.73 18.47 -8.14
C LYS A 242 -18.60 17.33 -8.66
N ARG A 243 -18.01 16.18 -9.01
CA ARG A 243 -18.70 14.97 -9.47
C ARG A 243 -18.39 13.81 -8.51
N PRO A 244 -19.24 13.59 -7.48
CA PRO A 244 -18.99 12.56 -6.48
C PRO A 244 -18.82 11.16 -7.08
N GLY A 245 -17.75 10.48 -6.68
CA GLY A 245 -17.33 9.16 -7.15
C GLY A 245 -16.34 9.18 -8.32
N LEU A 246 -16.11 10.34 -8.96
CA LEU A 246 -15.25 10.41 -10.14
C LEU A 246 -13.76 10.26 -9.78
N ALA A 247 -13.30 10.87 -8.69
CA ALA A 247 -11.90 10.75 -8.28
C ALA A 247 -11.57 9.34 -7.80
N ALA A 248 -12.49 8.73 -7.04
CA ALA A 248 -12.40 7.33 -6.64
C ALA A 248 -12.34 6.40 -7.86
N GLY A 249 -13.24 6.61 -8.82
CA GLY A 249 -13.31 5.82 -10.05
C GLY A 249 -12.03 5.91 -10.87
N LEU A 250 -11.51 7.12 -11.08
CA LEU A 250 -10.25 7.33 -11.78
C LEU A 250 -9.07 6.68 -11.05
N PHE A 251 -8.99 6.81 -9.72
CA PHE A 251 -7.96 6.12 -8.94
C PHE A 251 -7.98 4.61 -9.18
N LEU A 252 -9.15 3.97 -9.09
CA LEU A 252 -9.26 2.52 -9.31
C LEU A 252 -8.82 2.11 -10.72
N LEU A 253 -9.15 2.90 -11.74
CA LEU A 253 -8.71 2.67 -13.11
C LEU A 253 -7.20 2.84 -13.25
N PHE A 254 -6.64 3.94 -12.73
CA PHE A 254 -5.19 4.17 -12.78
C PHE A 254 -4.40 3.09 -12.05
N TYR A 255 -4.86 2.71 -10.85
CA TYR A 255 -4.25 1.62 -10.10
C TYR A 255 -4.35 0.30 -10.87
N GLY A 256 -5.53 -0.03 -11.41
CA GLY A 256 -5.73 -1.25 -12.19
C GLY A 256 -4.82 -1.32 -13.42
N VAL A 257 -4.60 -0.20 -14.11
CA VAL A 257 -3.64 -0.10 -15.23
C VAL A 257 -2.22 -0.29 -14.73
N GLY A 258 -1.81 0.48 -13.71
CA GLY A 258 -0.47 0.45 -13.16
C GLY A 258 -0.08 -0.92 -12.62
N ARG A 259 -1.01 -1.59 -11.93
CA ARG A 259 -0.84 -2.95 -11.41
C ARG A 259 -0.69 -3.95 -12.55
N SER A 260 -1.55 -3.91 -13.57
CA SER A 260 -1.45 -4.79 -14.74
C SER A 260 -0.13 -4.67 -15.49
N ILE A 261 0.41 -3.44 -15.61
CA ILE A 261 1.72 -3.19 -16.23
C ILE A 261 2.84 -3.71 -15.34
N SER A 262 2.84 -3.35 -14.05
CA SER A 262 3.91 -3.73 -13.10
C SER A 262 4.04 -5.24 -12.96
N GLU A 263 2.92 -5.95 -13.08
CA GLU A 263 2.85 -7.40 -12.97
C GLU A 263 3.47 -8.15 -14.17
N GLN A 264 3.76 -7.45 -15.28
CA GLN A 264 4.62 -7.98 -16.36
C GLN A 264 6.09 -8.09 -15.93
N PHE A 265 6.49 -7.35 -14.89
CA PHE A 265 7.86 -7.33 -14.38
C PHE A 265 7.99 -8.00 -13.00
N ARG A 266 6.89 -8.13 -12.26
CA ARG A 266 6.88 -8.69 -10.89
C ARG A 266 6.94 -10.21 -10.90
N GLU A 267 7.69 -10.79 -9.97
CA GLU A 267 7.67 -12.24 -9.77
C GLU A 267 6.34 -12.67 -9.10
N PRO A 268 5.66 -13.73 -9.59
CA PRO A 268 4.45 -14.21 -8.96
C PRO A 268 4.71 -14.61 -7.50
N ASP A 269 3.78 -14.27 -6.61
CA ASP A 269 3.94 -14.60 -5.19
C ASP A 269 4.08 -16.13 -5.02
N SER A 270 4.99 -16.57 -4.16
CA SER A 270 5.40 -17.99 -4.06
C SER A 270 4.26 -18.97 -3.77
N PHE A 271 3.17 -18.52 -3.14
CA PHE A 271 1.97 -19.32 -2.89
C PHE A 271 1.07 -19.52 -4.12
N THR A 272 1.32 -18.82 -5.23
CA THR A 272 0.54 -18.92 -6.48
C THR A 272 1.13 -19.91 -7.48
N TRP A 273 2.35 -20.38 -7.23
CA TRP A 273 3.05 -21.32 -8.10
C TRP A 273 2.29 -22.65 -8.20
N GLY A 274 1.95 -23.05 -9.44
CA GLY A 274 1.24 -24.30 -9.74
C GLY A 274 -0.28 -24.27 -9.52
N VAL A 275 -0.85 -23.17 -9.01
CA VAL A 275 -2.29 -23.01 -8.78
C VAL A 275 -2.95 -22.18 -9.88
N MET A 276 -2.22 -21.23 -10.44
CA MET A 276 -2.70 -20.32 -11.47
C MET A 276 -2.03 -20.57 -12.82
N PRO A 277 -2.71 -20.27 -13.95
CA PRO A 277 -2.07 -20.31 -15.26
C PRO A 277 -0.86 -19.38 -15.30
N ASP A 278 0.24 -19.79 -15.94
CA ASP A 278 1.51 -19.03 -15.95
C ASP A 278 1.39 -17.61 -16.53
N TRP A 279 0.34 -17.35 -17.33
CA TRP A 279 0.05 -16.05 -17.93
C TRP A 279 -0.80 -15.12 -17.04
N LEU A 280 -1.36 -15.65 -15.94
CA LEU A 280 -2.23 -14.91 -15.02
C LEU A 280 -1.60 -14.85 -13.63
N THR A 281 -1.60 -13.66 -13.06
CA THR A 281 -1.08 -13.39 -11.72
C THR A 281 -2.18 -12.91 -10.79
N MET A 282 -1.99 -13.07 -9.47
CA MET A 282 -2.97 -12.59 -8.49
C MET A 282 -3.17 -11.08 -8.58
N GLY A 283 -2.12 -10.31 -8.90
CA GLY A 283 -2.23 -8.88 -9.15
C GLY A 283 -3.18 -8.54 -10.29
N GLN A 284 -3.09 -9.25 -11.42
CA GLN A 284 -4.00 -9.05 -12.55
C GLN A 284 -5.43 -9.45 -12.23
N LEU A 285 -5.63 -10.60 -11.56
CA LEU A 285 -6.96 -11.06 -11.16
C LEU A 285 -7.65 -10.07 -10.21
N LEU A 286 -6.92 -9.59 -9.20
CA LEU A 286 -7.42 -8.60 -8.24
C LEU A 286 -7.58 -7.21 -8.86
N SER A 287 -6.96 -6.93 -10.00
CA SER A 287 -7.17 -5.69 -10.74
C SER A 287 -8.53 -5.69 -11.43
N LEU A 288 -9.07 -6.83 -11.88
CA LEU A 288 -10.36 -6.86 -12.61
C LEU A 288 -11.53 -6.20 -11.85
N PRO A 289 -11.77 -6.50 -10.55
CA PRO A 289 -12.78 -5.78 -9.76
C PRO A 289 -12.54 -4.27 -9.69
N MET A 290 -11.27 -3.84 -9.66
CA MET A 290 -10.92 -2.41 -9.63
C MET A 290 -11.21 -1.73 -10.96
N TRP A 291 -10.92 -2.40 -12.09
CA TRP A 291 -11.29 -1.91 -13.42
C TRP A 291 -12.80 -1.77 -13.57
N ILE A 292 -13.57 -2.80 -13.19
CA ILE A 292 -15.03 -2.81 -13.28
C ILE A 292 -15.63 -1.74 -12.35
N GLY A 293 -15.23 -1.73 -11.09
CA GLY A 293 -15.70 -0.76 -10.10
C GLY A 293 -15.32 0.68 -10.47
N GLY A 294 -14.10 0.89 -10.93
CA GLY A 294 -13.61 2.17 -11.42
C GLY A 294 -14.41 2.68 -12.61
N ALA A 295 -14.59 1.85 -13.65
CA ALA A 295 -15.37 2.19 -14.82
C ALA A 295 -16.83 2.52 -14.47
N PHE A 296 -17.44 1.72 -13.58
CA PHE A 296 -18.79 1.97 -13.08
C PHE A 296 -18.92 3.32 -12.35
N LEU A 297 -17.97 3.64 -11.45
CA LEU A 297 -17.97 4.91 -10.72
C LEU A 297 -17.79 6.11 -11.66
N VAL A 298 -16.86 6.02 -12.61
CA VAL A 298 -16.66 7.05 -13.64
C VAL A 298 -17.93 7.25 -14.45
N TRP A 299 -18.51 6.17 -14.98
CA TRP A 299 -19.74 6.24 -15.77
C TRP A 299 -20.90 6.86 -14.98
N ASN A 300 -21.14 6.41 -13.75
CA ASN A 300 -22.19 6.93 -12.88
C ASN A 300 -21.99 8.42 -12.53
N ALA A 301 -20.75 8.85 -12.31
CA ALA A 301 -20.41 10.24 -12.01
C ALA A 301 -20.53 11.14 -13.25
N LEU A 302 -20.22 10.64 -14.44
CA LEU A 302 -20.30 11.42 -15.69
C LEU A 302 -21.73 11.62 -16.20
N ARG A 303 -22.65 10.71 -15.87
CA ARG A 303 -24.08 10.84 -16.21
C ARG A 303 -24.82 11.92 -15.42
N LYS A 304 -24.28 12.37 -14.29
CA LYS A 304 -24.88 13.38 -13.43
C LYS A 304 -24.25 14.74 -13.73
N PRO A 305 -25.04 15.83 -13.73
CA PRO A 305 -24.46 17.17 -13.84
C PRO A 305 -23.52 17.42 -12.65
N PRO A 306 -22.44 18.20 -12.82
CA PRO A 306 -21.61 18.64 -11.70
C PRO A 306 -22.47 19.32 -10.63
N VAL A 307 -22.12 19.14 -9.35
CA VAL A 307 -22.72 19.91 -8.26
C VAL A 307 -22.49 21.39 -8.55
N GLN A 308 -23.58 22.14 -8.70
CA GLN A 308 -23.53 23.56 -9.01
C GLN A 308 -22.96 24.34 -7.84
N VAL A 309 -22.18 25.38 -8.14
CA VAL A 309 -21.71 26.34 -7.13
C VAL A 309 -22.95 27.10 -6.67
N SER A 310 -23.37 26.91 -5.42
CA SER A 310 -24.30 27.83 -4.79
C SER A 310 -23.62 29.21 -4.75
N ALA A 311 -24.20 30.17 -5.48
CA ALA A 311 -23.76 31.57 -5.50
C ALA A 311 -23.82 32.20 -4.11
#